data_AF-A0A919C3A1-F1
#
_entry.id   AF-A0A919C3A1-F1
#
_cell.length_a   1.000
_cell.length_b   1.000
_cell.length_c   1.000
_cell.angle_alpha   90.00
_cell.angle_beta   90.00
_cell.angle_gamma   90.00
#
_symmetry.space_group_name_H-M   'P 1'
#
loop_
_entity.id
_entity.type
_entity.pdbx_description
1 polymer ?
#
loop_
_entity_poly.entity_id
_entity_poly.type
_entity_poly.pdbx_seq_one_letter_code
_entity_poly.pdbx_strand_id
1 'polypeptide(L)'
;MRHTGAVAAGIVGGMLLLSGCAAVDLPLAGVRAGADGTPYAVFRPCGDDGYRGPYLEERSRGDGAGPATGWESKKQGLHGDAEFPLFDPPAKWGARHRGTRRLLARHHYRLGFGHYVTGDSYNAFVEFTGERIRRLRPGQVWADGRVMSPRAFERLAADSC
;
A
#
# COMPACT_ATOMS: atom_id res chain seq x y z
N MET A 1 38.64 0.10 -60.37
CA MET A 1 38.41 1.55 -60.19
C MET A 1 36.97 1.87 -60.57
N ARG A 2 36.36 2.79 -59.81
CA ARG A 2 35.08 3.50 -59.99
C ARG A 2 33.87 2.96 -59.21
N HIS A 3 33.50 3.77 -58.22
CA HIS A 3 32.36 3.73 -57.32
C HIS A 3 31.12 4.37 -57.94
N THR A 4 29.93 3.85 -57.59
CA THR A 4 28.63 4.53 -57.54
C THR A 4 27.67 3.58 -56.79
N GLY A 5 26.91 3.91 -55.74
CA GLY A 5 26.62 5.16 -55.06
C GLY A 5 25.10 5.31 -54.83
N ALA A 6 24.64 5.12 -53.58
CA ALA A 6 23.35 5.53 -52.96
C ALA A 6 22.04 4.87 -53.47
N VAL A 7 20.92 4.74 -52.72
CA VAL A 7 20.37 5.51 -51.59
C VAL A 7 19.55 4.57 -50.66
N ALA A 8 19.71 4.75 -49.35
CA ALA A 8 18.81 4.23 -48.32
C ALA A 8 17.58 5.13 -48.16
N ALA A 9 16.40 4.56 -47.96
CA ALA A 9 15.25 5.28 -47.38
C ALA A 9 14.54 4.36 -46.40
N GLY A 10 14.96 4.44 -45.13
CA GLY A 10 14.32 3.76 -44.02
C GLY A 10 13.07 4.50 -43.55
N ILE A 11 12.06 3.74 -43.16
CA ILE A 11 11.04 4.19 -42.22
C ILE A 11 11.16 3.26 -41.02
N VAL A 12 12.05 3.59 -40.09
CA VAL A 12 11.99 3.02 -38.75
C VAL A 12 10.88 3.77 -38.05
N GLY A 13 9.66 3.22 -38.14
CA GLY A 13 8.52 3.66 -37.34
C GLY A 13 8.85 3.42 -35.87
N GLY A 14 9.37 4.46 -35.21
CA GLY A 14 9.58 4.45 -33.78
C GLY A 14 8.24 4.29 -33.09
N MET A 15 7.98 3.08 -32.56
CA MET A 15 7.01 2.91 -31.50
C MET A 15 7.52 3.68 -30.29
N LEU A 16 7.10 4.94 -30.16
CA LEU A 16 7.20 5.69 -28.92
C LEU A 16 6.29 4.98 -27.91
N LEU A 17 6.86 3.99 -27.22
CA LEU A 17 6.27 3.41 -26.03
C LEU A 17 6.20 4.55 -25.02
N LEU A 18 5.00 5.12 -24.85
CA LEU A 18 4.66 5.97 -23.72
C LEU A 18 4.76 5.09 -22.46
N SER A 19 5.97 4.91 -21.93
CA SER A 19 6.21 4.35 -20.60
C SER A 19 5.71 5.38 -19.59
N GLY A 20 4.39 5.46 -19.42
CA GLY A 20 3.81 6.16 -18.29
C GLY A 20 4.35 5.51 -17.02
N CYS A 21 5.08 6.29 -16.22
CA CYS A 21 5.61 5.85 -14.94
C CYS A 21 4.45 5.40 -14.06
N ALA A 22 4.21 4.09 -13.98
CA ALA A 22 3.31 3.53 -13.00
C ALA A 22 3.93 3.74 -11.61
N ALA A 23 3.10 4.06 -10.63
CA ALA A 23 3.55 4.16 -9.25
C ALA A 23 4.13 2.82 -8.78
N VAL A 24 5.30 2.84 -8.16
CA VAL A 24 5.95 1.63 -7.64
C VAL A 24 5.24 1.15 -6.36
N ASP A 25 5.20 -0.15 -6.13
CA ASP A 25 4.61 -0.70 -4.92
C ASP A 25 5.68 -0.92 -3.86
N LEU A 26 5.55 -0.30 -2.68
CA LEU A 26 6.53 -0.32 -1.60
C LEU A 26 5.97 -0.93 -0.30
N PRO A 27 6.78 -1.66 0.48
CA PRO A 27 6.36 -2.33 1.72
C PRO A 27 6.31 -1.37 2.94
N LEU A 28 5.66 -0.23 2.78
CA LEU A 28 5.62 0.87 3.77
C LEU A 28 4.36 0.84 4.65
N ALA A 29 3.54 -0.19 4.51
CA ALA A 29 2.38 -0.45 5.34
C ALA A 29 2.49 -1.82 6.01
N GLY A 30 1.97 -1.92 7.23
CA GLY A 30 1.97 -3.14 8.01
C GLY A 30 0.79 -3.21 8.98
N VAL A 31 0.58 -4.40 9.54
CA VAL A 31 -0.36 -4.61 10.65
C VAL A 31 0.39 -5.27 11.80
N ARG A 32 0.33 -4.67 12.99
CA ARG A 32 0.94 -5.23 14.21
C ARG A 32 -0.11 -5.65 15.22
N ALA A 33 0.27 -6.53 16.14
CA ALA A 33 -0.54 -6.82 17.32
C ALA A 33 -0.18 -5.87 18.48
N GLY A 34 -1.19 -5.27 19.11
CA GLY A 34 -1.11 -4.65 20.43
C GLY A 34 -0.85 -5.68 21.54
N ALA A 35 -0.53 -5.20 22.73
CA ALA A 35 -0.31 -6.07 23.89
C ALA A 35 -1.55 -6.88 24.28
N ASP A 36 -2.73 -6.32 24.00
CA ASP A 36 -4.07 -6.89 24.22
C ASP A 36 -4.57 -7.72 23.01
N GLY A 37 -3.76 -7.88 21.96
CA GLY A 37 -4.16 -8.53 20.71
C GLY A 37 -4.98 -7.65 19.76
N THR A 38 -5.23 -6.38 20.10
CA THR A 38 -5.86 -5.42 19.18
C THR A 38 -4.96 -5.22 17.97
N PRO A 39 -5.47 -5.35 16.72
CA PRO A 39 -4.65 -5.09 15.54
C PRO A 39 -4.47 -3.58 15.33
N TYR A 40 -3.24 -3.17 15.03
CA TYR A 40 -2.88 -1.79 14.70
C TYR A 40 -2.37 -1.72 13.26
N ALA A 41 -2.85 -0.72 12.52
CA ALA A 41 -2.23 -0.30 11.26
C ALA A 41 -0.95 0.46 11.55
N VAL A 42 0.06 0.28 10.70
CA VAL A 42 1.36 0.95 10.79
C VAL A 42 1.74 1.46 9.41
N PHE A 43 1.99 2.76 9.27
CA PHE A 43 2.44 3.43 8.04
C PHE A 43 3.79 4.11 8.24
N ARG A 44 4.67 3.97 7.24
CA ARG A 44 6.02 4.55 7.19
C ARG A 44 6.27 5.20 5.82
N PRO A 45 5.64 6.34 5.50
CA PRO A 45 5.94 7.04 4.24
C PRO A 45 7.44 7.39 4.17
N CYS A 46 7.97 7.52 2.96
CA CYS A 46 9.39 7.84 2.77
C CYS A 46 9.71 9.27 3.22
N GLY A 47 10.65 9.42 4.17
CA GLY A 47 11.08 10.73 4.66
C GLY A 47 9.92 11.65 5.07
N ASP A 48 9.86 12.83 4.45
CA ASP A 48 8.83 13.83 4.70
C ASP A 48 7.66 13.77 3.70
N ASP A 49 7.58 12.70 2.91
CA ASP A 49 6.60 12.56 1.84
C ASP A 49 5.16 12.73 2.34
N GLY A 50 4.42 13.54 1.59
CA GLY A 50 2.98 13.61 1.75
C GLY A 50 2.31 12.36 1.19
N TYR A 51 1.44 11.73 1.95
CA TYR A 51 0.59 10.66 1.46
C TYR A 51 -0.89 11.07 1.44
N ARG A 52 -1.68 10.26 0.75
CA ARG A 52 -3.11 10.46 0.57
C ARG A 52 -3.86 9.16 0.48
N GLY A 53 -5.18 9.30 0.61
CA GLY A 53 -6.10 8.21 0.35
C GLY A 53 -5.89 6.96 1.20
N PRO A 54 -5.55 7.05 2.50
CA PRO A 54 -5.37 5.83 3.29
C PRO A 54 -6.68 5.04 3.35
N TYR A 55 -6.58 3.71 3.31
CA TYR A 55 -7.72 2.82 3.25
C TYR A 55 -7.45 1.48 3.92
N LEU A 56 -8.53 0.85 4.39
CA LEU A 56 -8.62 -0.56 4.67
C LEU A 56 -9.79 -1.11 3.86
N GLU A 57 -9.47 -1.97 2.90
CA GLU A 57 -10.44 -2.59 2.01
C GLU A 57 -10.52 -4.09 2.29
N GLU A 58 -11.75 -4.60 2.44
CA GLU A 58 -12.00 -6.03 2.31
C GLU A 58 -12.12 -6.40 0.83
N ARG A 59 -11.33 -7.39 0.41
CA ARG A 59 -11.41 -7.99 -0.92
C ARG A 59 -12.36 -9.19 -0.85
N SER A 60 -13.65 -8.97 -1.12
CA SER A 60 -14.66 -10.03 -1.17
C SER A 60 -14.38 -11.02 -2.31
N ARG A 61 -14.66 -12.30 -2.09
CA ARG A 61 -14.63 -13.33 -3.15
C ARG A 61 -15.98 -13.36 -3.89
N GLY A 62 -16.28 -12.31 -4.66
CA GLY A 62 -17.13 -12.42 -5.86
C GLY A 62 -18.64 -12.66 -5.72
N ASP A 63 -19.31 -12.24 -4.64
CA ASP A 63 -20.76 -12.44 -4.46
C ASP A 63 -21.61 -11.16 -4.67
N GLY A 64 -21.02 -10.07 -5.17
CA GLY A 64 -21.74 -8.84 -5.52
C GLY A 64 -22.24 -8.02 -4.31
N ALA A 65 -22.09 -8.54 -3.09
CA ALA A 65 -22.23 -7.76 -1.87
C ALA A 65 -21.02 -6.82 -1.74
N GLY A 66 -21.27 -5.53 -1.46
CA GLY A 66 -20.21 -4.57 -1.13
C GLY A 66 -19.38 -5.03 0.09
N PRO A 67 -18.24 -4.39 0.37
CA PRO A 67 -17.34 -4.84 1.44
C PRO A 67 -18.07 -4.85 2.79
N ALA A 68 -18.03 -6.00 3.46
CA ALA A 68 -18.64 -6.24 4.77
C ALA A 68 -17.88 -5.56 5.93
N THR A 69 -16.65 -5.13 5.68
CA THR A 69 -15.93 -4.24 6.59
C THR A 69 -14.83 -3.44 5.89
N GLY A 70 -14.55 -2.22 6.38
CA GLY A 70 -13.42 -1.43 5.92
C GLY A 70 -13.58 0.04 6.24
N TRP A 71 -12.67 0.85 5.72
CA TRP A 71 -12.78 2.30 5.74
C TRP A 71 -11.90 2.91 4.65
N GLU A 72 -12.24 4.12 4.21
CA GLU A 72 -11.43 4.89 3.27
C GLU A 72 -11.41 6.36 3.69
N SER A 73 -10.30 7.03 3.47
CA SER A 73 -10.21 8.48 3.58
C SER A 73 -9.94 9.09 2.20
N LYS A 74 -10.53 10.26 1.93
CA LYS A 74 -10.18 11.08 0.75
C LYS A 74 -9.14 12.15 1.07
N LYS A 75 -8.60 12.16 2.29
CA LYS A 75 -7.66 13.18 2.75
C LYS A 75 -6.35 13.08 1.98
N GLN A 76 -5.76 14.24 1.73
CA GLN A 76 -4.48 14.42 1.05
C GLN A 76 -3.57 15.29 1.93
N GLY A 77 -2.27 15.31 1.62
CA GLY A 77 -1.28 16.08 2.39
C GLY A 77 -1.18 15.58 3.83
N LEU A 78 -1.31 14.26 4.02
CA LEU A 78 -1.00 13.63 5.29
C LEU A 78 0.51 13.43 5.36
N HIS A 79 1.12 13.61 6.52
CA HIS A 79 2.56 13.52 6.69
C HIS A 79 2.90 12.74 7.95
N GLY A 80 4.12 12.20 7.95
CA GLY A 80 4.71 11.48 9.06
C GLY A 80 4.13 10.08 9.26
N ASP A 81 4.86 9.31 10.05
CA ASP A 81 4.47 7.98 10.47
C ASP A 81 3.10 7.97 11.15
N ALA A 82 2.37 6.87 10.94
CA ALA A 82 1.08 6.68 11.58
C ALA A 82 0.97 5.28 12.19
N GLU A 83 0.39 5.24 13.38
CA GLU A 83 0.06 4.01 14.07
C GLU A 83 -1.25 4.18 14.84
N PHE A 84 -2.21 3.30 14.58
CA PHE A 84 -3.58 3.45 15.09
C PHE A 84 -4.32 2.10 15.06
N PRO A 85 -5.36 1.89 15.88
CA PRO A 85 -6.15 0.66 15.82
C PRO A 85 -6.72 0.45 14.41
N LEU A 86 -6.63 -0.77 13.88
CA LEU A 86 -6.86 -1.07 12.47
C LEU A 86 -8.23 -0.59 11.93
N PHE A 87 -9.25 -0.52 12.79
CA PHE A 87 -10.61 -0.07 12.44
C PHE A 87 -10.98 1.28 13.05
N ASP A 88 -10.03 2.02 13.61
CA ASP A 88 -10.22 3.35 14.19
C ASP A 88 -9.11 4.31 13.68
N PRO A 89 -9.18 4.73 12.40
CA PRO A 89 -8.20 5.66 11.84
C PRO A 89 -8.29 7.04 12.51
N PRO A 90 -7.20 7.83 12.54
CA PRO A 90 -7.20 9.15 13.16
C PRO A 90 -8.38 10.01 12.69
N ALA A 91 -9.14 10.57 13.64
CA ALA A 91 -10.35 11.35 13.35
C ALA A 91 -10.11 12.48 12.33
N LYS A 92 -8.93 13.11 12.36
CA LYS A 92 -8.50 14.17 11.41
C LYS A 92 -8.46 13.72 9.94
N TRP A 93 -8.47 12.42 9.67
CA TRP A 93 -8.54 11.86 8.32
C TRP A 93 -9.96 11.82 7.77
N GLY A 94 -10.99 11.96 8.62
CA GLY A 94 -12.39 11.97 8.19
C GLY A 94 -12.78 10.68 7.43
N ALA A 95 -12.32 9.53 7.92
CA ALA A 95 -12.52 8.26 7.25
C ALA A 95 -14.00 7.86 7.21
N ARG A 96 -14.43 7.34 6.06
CA ARG A 96 -15.76 6.76 5.88
C ARG A 96 -15.67 5.27 6.15
N HIS A 97 -16.29 4.82 7.24
CA HIS A 97 -16.32 3.41 7.60
C HIS A 97 -17.40 2.66 6.83
N ARG A 98 -17.16 1.37 6.63
CA ARG A 98 -18.11 0.41 6.04
C ARG A 98 -18.26 -0.81 6.95
N GLY A 99 -19.48 -1.30 7.05
CA GLY A 99 -19.82 -2.56 7.71
C GLY A 99 -19.42 -2.65 9.18
N THR A 100 -19.01 -3.85 9.62
CA THR A 100 -18.97 -4.24 11.05
C THR A 100 -17.72 -3.78 11.84
N ARG A 101 -16.74 -3.18 11.17
CA ARG A 101 -15.49 -2.63 11.77
C ARG A 101 -14.71 -3.63 12.62
N ARG A 102 -14.57 -4.87 12.13
CA ARG A 102 -13.81 -5.93 12.79
C ARG A 102 -13.24 -6.91 11.77
N LEU A 103 -12.19 -7.64 12.15
CA LEU A 103 -11.68 -8.73 11.31
C LEU A 103 -12.72 -9.85 11.22
N LEU A 104 -13.06 -10.22 10.00
CA LEU A 104 -13.94 -11.32 9.67
C LEU A 104 -13.09 -12.55 9.29
N ALA A 105 -13.63 -13.73 9.57
CA ALA A 105 -12.94 -14.97 9.29
C ALA A 105 -12.99 -15.35 7.81
N ARG A 106 -11.85 -15.76 7.24
CA ARG A 106 -11.66 -16.15 5.83
C ARG A 106 -11.75 -15.00 4.82
N HIS A 107 -11.78 -13.76 5.31
CA HIS A 107 -11.74 -12.55 4.49
C HIS A 107 -10.29 -12.09 4.25
N HIS A 108 -10.09 -11.51 3.08
CA HIS A 108 -8.83 -10.89 2.66
C HIS A 108 -8.95 -9.39 2.75
N TYR A 109 -7.87 -8.75 3.17
CA TYR A 109 -7.80 -7.32 3.39
C TYR A 109 -6.59 -6.74 2.70
N ARG A 110 -6.76 -5.49 2.27
CA ARG A 110 -5.67 -4.62 1.81
C ARG A 110 -5.72 -3.33 2.60
N LEU A 111 -4.64 -3.04 3.29
CA LEU A 111 -4.42 -1.79 4.02
C LEU A 111 -3.35 -1.02 3.26
N GLY A 112 -3.57 0.27 2.98
CA GLY A 112 -2.57 1.05 2.27
C GLY A 112 -2.83 2.55 2.18
N PHE A 113 -1.92 3.24 1.50
CA PHE A 113 -1.97 4.65 1.15
C PHE A 113 -1.19 4.89 -0.14
N GLY A 114 -1.33 6.07 -0.74
CA GLY A 114 -0.58 6.45 -1.94
C GLY A 114 0.18 7.75 -1.77
N HIS A 115 1.31 7.85 -2.46
CA HIS A 115 2.06 9.08 -2.70
C HIS A 115 2.18 9.23 -4.22
N TYR A 116 1.64 10.29 -4.82
CA TYR A 116 1.79 10.47 -6.28
C TYR A 116 2.25 11.89 -6.63
N VAL A 117 3.56 12.02 -6.84
CA VAL A 117 4.20 13.18 -7.46
C VAL A 117 4.90 12.70 -8.73
N THR A 118 5.09 13.60 -9.69
CA THR A 118 5.75 13.26 -10.96
C THR A 118 7.17 12.76 -10.67
N GLY A 119 7.51 11.56 -11.13
CA GLY A 119 8.85 10.96 -10.96
C GLY A 119 8.95 9.96 -9.80
N ASP A 120 8.34 10.26 -8.66
CA ASP A 120 8.56 9.51 -7.40
C ASP A 120 7.28 8.90 -6.82
N SER A 121 6.30 8.60 -7.67
CA SER A 121 5.01 8.04 -7.25
C SER A 121 5.13 6.60 -6.72
N TYR A 122 4.49 6.30 -5.60
CA TYR A 122 4.35 4.95 -5.06
C TYR A 122 2.99 4.65 -4.40
N ASN A 123 2.66 3.36 -4.36
CA ASN A 123 1.64 2.82 -3.46
C ASN A 123 2.31 2.09 -2.31
N ALA A 124 1.85 2.36 -1.09
CA ALA A 124 2.20 1.58 0.08
C ALA A 124 1.03 0.68 0.46
N PHE A 125 1.22 -0.63 0.52
CA PHE A 125 0.17 -1.51 1.03
C PHE A 125 0.69 -2.81 1.62
N VAL A 126 -0.20 -3.45 2.38
CA VAL A 126 -0.04 -4.83 2.86
C VAL A 126 -1.35 -5.58 2.64
N GLU A 127 -1.22 -6.82 2.18
CA GLU A 127 -2.33 -7.76 2.08
C GLU A 127 -2.27 -8.81 3.19
N PHE A 128 -3.42 -9.14 3.75
CA PHE A 128 -3.51 -10.09 4.86
C PHE A 128 -4.87 -10.75 4.98
N THR A 129 -4.94 -11.83 5.76
CA THR A 129 -6.18 -12.46 6.19
C THR A 129 -6.45 -12.16 7.66
N GLY A 130 -7.73 -12.14 8.04
CA GLY A 130 -8.11 -11.99 9.44
C GLY A 130 -7.49 -13.06 10.36
N GLU A 131 -7.33 -14.30 9.87
CA GLU A 131 -6.67 -15.39 10.58
C GLU A 131 -5.18 -15.13 10.80
N ARG A 132 -4.49 -14.54 9.81
CA ARG A 132 -3.06 -14.24 9.93
C ARG A 132 -2.84 -13.21 11.02
N ILE A 133 -3.62 -12.14 11.03
CA ILE A 133 -3.48 -11.06 12.00
C ILE A 133 -3.84 -11.53 13.40
N ARG A 134 -4.90 -12.33 13.57
CA ARG A 134 -5.26 -12.93 14.87
C ARG A 134 -4.19 -13.87 15.46
N ARG A 135 -3.25 -14.36 14.65
CA ARG A 135 -2.12 -15.19 15.10
C ARG A 135 -0.85 -14.39 15.39
N LEU A 136 -0.83 -13.08 15.15
CA LEU A 136 0.31 -12.25 15.53
C LEU A 136 0.41 -12.18 17.05
N ARG A 137 1.62 -12.38 17.55
CA ARG A 137 1.95 -12.16 18.95
C ARG A 137 2.27 -10.68 19.18
N PRO A 138 2.11 -10.16 20.40
CA PRO A 138 2.60 -8.83 20.75
C PRO A 138 4.06 -8.64 20.33
N GLY A 139 4.37 -7.48 19.76
CA GLY A 139 5.71 -7.19 19.23
C GLY A 139 6.02 -7.86 17.89
N GLN A 140 5.01 -8.34 17.16
CA GLN A 140 5.14 -8.79 15.77
C GLN A 140 4.38 -7.87 14.81
N VAL A 141 4.95 -7.70 13.62
CA VAL A 141 4.38 -6.98 12.48
C VAL A 141 4.20 -7.96 11.32
N TRP A 142 3.05 -7.92 10.67
CA TRP A 142 2.82 -8.49 9.35
C TRP A 142 3.01 -7.39 8.31
N ALA A 143 4.02 -7.55 7.46
CA ALA A 143 4.32 -6.67 6.34
C ALA A 143 5.02 -7.50 5.26
N ASP A 144 4.94 -7.10 3.99
CA ASP A 144 5.68 -7.75 2.91
C ASP A 144 5.48 -9.29 2.87
N GLY A 145 4.23 -9.73 3.09
CA GLY A 145 3.86 -11.14 3.07
C GLY A 145 4.46 -12.01 4.19
N ARG A 146 5.09 -11.42 5.22
CA ARG A 146 5.77 -12.16 6.29
C ARG A 146 5.62 -11.53 7.67
N VAL A 147 5.84 -12.35 8.70
CA VAL A 147 5.91 -11.88 10.09
C VAL A 147 7.33 -11.41 10.38
N MET A 148 7.49 -10.23 10.98
CA MET A 148 8.77 -9.66 11.37
C MET A 148 8.68 -8.88 12.68
N SER A 149 9.82 -8.47 13.23
CA SER A 149 9.87 -7.56 14.37
C SER A 149 9.60 -6.11 13.94
N PRO A 150 9.15 -5.21 14.84
CA PRO A 150 9.02 -3.78 14.56
C PRO A 150 10.29 -3.18 13.96
N ARG A 151 11.45 -3.44 14.57
CA ARG A 151 12.74 -2.94 14.05
C ARG A 151 13.07 -3.45 12.65
N ALA A 152 12.69 -4.69 12.33
CA ALA A 152 12.89 -5.23 10.99
C ALA A 152 11.96 -4.57 9.97
N PHE A 153 10.74 -4.21 10.38
CA PHE A 153 9.82 -3.44 9.55
C PHE A 153 10.33 -2.01 9.32
N GLU A 154 10.81 -1.32 10.36
CA GLU A 154 11.40 0.03 10.20
C GLU A 154 12.57 0.01 9.22
N ARG A 155 13.46 -0.98 9.31
CA ARG A 155 14.57 -1.12 8.36
C ARG A 155 14.08 -1.44 6.95
N LEU A 156 13.11 -2.35 6.80
CA LEU A 156 12.53 -2.66 5.50
C LEU A 156 11.94 -1.41 4.84
N ALA A 157 11.22 -0.59 5.60
CA ALA A 157 10.65 0.66 5.10
C ALA A 157 11.74 1.64 4.68
N ALA A 158 12.75 1.87 5.53
CA ALA A 158 13.87 2.76 5.22
C ALA A 158 14.68 2.31 3.99
N ASP A 159 14.92 1.00 3.84
CA ASP A 159 15.66 0.44 2.70
C ASP A 159 14.86 0.50 1.38
N SER A 160 13.55 0.78 1.43
CA SER A 160 12.67 0.78 0.26
C SER A 160 12.45 2.17 -0.37
N CYS A 161 13.01 3.24 0.20
CA CYS A 161 12.66 4.63 -0.13
C CYS A 161 13.58 5.35 -1.13
#